data_AF-A0A354SN16-F1
#
_entry.id   AF-A0A354SN16-F1
#
_cell.length_a   1.000
_cell.length_b   1.000
_cell.length_c   1.000
_cell.angle_alpha   90.00
_cell.angle_beta   90.00
_cell.angle_gamma   90.00
#
_symmetry.space_group_name_H-M   'P 1'
#
loop_
_entity.id
_entity.type
_entity.pdbx_description
1 polymer ?
#
loop_
_entity_poly.entity_id
_entity_poly.type
_entity_poly.pdbx_seq_one_letter_code
_entity_poly.pdbx_strand_id
1 'polypeptide(L)'
;PSLSPKEREYRITKEKGAVFIYGIGGALGDGIPHDGRAPDYDDWSTPCGEEGLYGLNGDLLLWDEVLDIPLEMSSMGIRVNGESLLRQLALKDAMDRRELYFHKKLLSGELPLCIGGGIGQSRLCMYYLKKAHIGEIQASVWSEEMEAKCREAHIPLM
;
A
#
# COMPACT_ATOMS: atom_id res chain seq x y z
N PRO A 1 -2.67 19.14 -9.30
CA PRO A 1 -4.03 18.58 -9.29
C PRO A 1 -4.50 17.88 -10.59
N SER A 2 -3.77 17.99 -11.71
CA SER A 2 -4.13 17.35 -12.99
C SER A 2 -3.53 15.95 -13.22
N LEU A 3 -2.85 15.40 -12.21
CA LEU A 3 -2.09 14.16 -12.31
C LEU A 3 -2.87 13.02 -11.65
N SER A 4 -2.81 11.83 -12.26
CA SER A 4 -3.30 10.60 -11.68
C SER A 4 -2.57 10.27 -10.35
N PRO A 5 -3.14 9.41 -9.48
CA PRO A 5 -2.46 8.95 -8.27
C PRO A 5 -1.03 8.45 -8.52
N LYS A 6 -0.81 7.60 -9.53
CA LYS A 6 0.51 7.06 -9.88
C LYS A 6 1.49 8.11 -10.41
N GLU A 7 1.02 9.09 -11.18
CA GLU A 7 1.88 10.20 -11.60
C GLU A 7 2.26 11.11 -10.41
N ARG A 8 1.37 11.26 -9.43
CA ARG A 8 1.67 11.98 -8.18
C ARG A 8 2.72 11.23 -7.36
N GLU A 9 2.56 9.92 -7.18
CA GLU A 9 3.56 9.04 -6.55
C GLU A 9 4.92 9.16 -7.26
N TYR A 10 4.95 9.02 -8.58
CA TYR A 10 6.18 9.16 -9.38
C TYR A 10 6.89 10.49 -9.11
N ARG A 11 6.17 11.61 -9.21
CA ARG A 11 6.78 12.94 -9.05
C ARG A 11 7.31 13.17 -7.64
N ILE A 12 6.53 12.84 -6.61
CA ILE A 12 6.92 13.11 -5.24
C ILE A 12 8.08 12.21 -4.80
N THR A 13 8.07 10.93 -5.22
CA THR A 13 9.15 10.00 -4.91
C THR A 13 10.42 10.34 -5.69
N LYS A 14 10.33 10.74 -6.96
CA LYS A 14 11.49 11.22 -7.74
C LYS A 14 12.12 12.48 -7.14
N GLU A 15 11.29 13.41 -6.66
CA GLU A 15 11.77 14.65 -6.04
C GLU A 15 12.43 14.42 -4.67
N LYS A 16 11.85 13.56 -3.83
CA LYS A 16 12.28 13.38 -2.44
C LYS A 16 13.18 12.17 -2.20
N GLY A 17 13.27 11.26 -3.17
CA GLY A 17 13.98 9.98 -3.07
C GLY A 17 13.26 8.94 -2.20
N ALA A 18 12.77 9.32 -1.03
CA ALA A 18 12.02 8.46 -0.12
C ALA A 18 10.85 9.22 0.49
N VAL A 19 9.65 8.63 0.44
CA VAL A 19 8.42 9.28 0.94
C VAL A 19 7.54 8.27 1.67
N PHE A 20 6.82 8.77 2.68
CA PHE A 20 5.70 8.05 3.29
C PHE A 20 4.42 8.79 2.93
N ILE A 21 3.59 8.17 2.09
CA ILE A 21 2.31 8.72 1.65
C ILE A 21 1.24 8.22 2.62
N TYR A 22 0.66 9.12 3.41
CA TYR A 22 -0.37 8.77 4.38
C TYR A 22 -1.78 8.96 3.81
N GLY A 23 -2.77 8.34 4.46
CA GLY A 23 -4.18 8.53 4.13
C GLY A 23 -4.66 7.74 2.92
N ILE A 24 -4.19 6.51 2.74
CA ILE A 24 -4.50 5.70 1.55
C ILE A 24 -5.72 4.81 1.79
N GLY A 25 -6.84 5.15 1.15
CA GLY A 25 -8.07 4.34 1.13
C GLY A 25 -9.35 5.17 1.14
N GLY A 26 -9.30 6.34 1.79
CA GLY A 26 -10.38 7.33 1.84
C GLY A 26 -10.45 8.19 0.60
N ALA A 27 -11.63 8.76 0.33
CA ALA A 27 -11.83 9.72 -0.76
C ALA A 27 -11.05 11.01 -0.50
N LEU A 28 -10.38 11.54 -1.51
CA LEU A 28 -9.71 12.84 -1.45
C LEU A 28 -10.70 13.96 -1.79
N GLY A 29 -10.21 15.21 -1.90
CA GLY A 29 -11.05 16.38 -2.19
C GLY A 29 -11.81 16.32 -3.53
N ASP A 30 -11.44 15.41 -4.44
CA ASP A 30 -12.13 15.13 -5.71
C ASP A 30 -13.13 13.97 -5.60
N GLY A 31 -13.32 13.40 -4.41
CA GLY A 31 -14.18 12.24 -4.17
C GLY A 31 -13.54 10.90 -4.53
N ILE A 32 -12.32 10.89 -5.08
CA ILE A 32 -11.64 9.68 -5.55
C ILE A 32 -10.55 9.29 -4.55
N PRO A 33 -10.46 8.01 -4.13
CA PRO A 33 -9.38 7.57 -3.27
C PRO A 33 -8.05 7.56 -4.02
N HIS A 34 -6.94 7.78 -3.28
CA HIS A 34 -5.61 7.67 -3.86
C HIS A 34 -5.34 6.26 -4.44
N ASP A 35 -5.64 5.24 -3.64
CA ASP A 35 -5.63 3.84 -4.04
C ASP A 35 -6.69 3.07 -3.22
N GLY A 36 -7.01 1.84 -3.65
CA GLY A 36 -7.90 0.94 -2.94
C GLY A 36 -7.29 0.47 -1.61
N ARG A 37 -8.11 0.44 -0.56
CA ARG A 37 -7.73 -0.17 0.72
C ARG A 37 -8.89 -0.92 1.33
N ALA A 38 -8.58 -2.04 1.98
CA ALA A 38 -9.57 -2.82 2.71
C ALA A 38 -10.08 -2.02 3.93
N PRO A 39 -11.36 -2.15 4.29
CA PRO A 39 -11.93 -1.48 5.46
C PRO A 39 -11.57 -2.15 6.79
N ASP A 40 -11.00 -3.35 6.76
CA ASP A 40 -11.01 -4.27 7.91
C ASP A 40 -9.80 -4.14 8.87
N TYR A 41 -8.70 -3.54 8.42
CA TYR A 41 -7.45 -3.55 9.20
C TYR A 41 -6.72 -2.21 9.27
N ASP A 42 -6.63 -1.42 8.20
CA ASP A 42 -5.99 -0.10 8.23
C ASP A 42 -7.00 0.99 8.55
N ASP A 43 -6.66 1.90 9.46
CA ASP A 43 -7.47 3.10 9.68
C ASP A 43 -7.07 4.19 8.66
N TRP A 44 -7.86 4.33 7.60
CA TRP A 44 -7.71 5.36 6.57
C TRP A 44 -8.78 6.47 6.70
N SER A 45 -9.53 6.49 7.80
CA SER A 45 -10.71 7.34 7.97
C SER A 45 -10.68 8.24 9.19
N THR A 46 -9.77 8.01 10.14
CA THR A 46 -9.63 8.86 11.33
C THR A 46 -8.92 10.17 10.97
N PRO A 47 -9.43 11.35 11.38
CA PRO A 47 -8.78 12.63 11.12
C PRO A 47 -7.32 12.63 11.60
N CYS A 48 -6.41 13.16 10.78
CA CYS A 48 -5.00 13.24 11.11
C CYS A 48 -4.36 14.51 10.56
N GLY A 49 -3.51 15.15 11.36
CA GLY A 49 -2.76 16.33 10.93
C GLY A 49 -3.65 17.55 10.70
N GLU A 50 -3.65 18.06 9.47
CA GLU A 50 -4.39 19.27 9.08
C GLU A 50 -5.89 19.01 8.89
N GLU A 51 -6.68 20.08 9.01
CA GLU A 51 -8.13 20.01 8.85
C GLU A 51 -8.51 19.47 7.46
N GLY A 52 -9.36 18.43 7.45
CA GLY A 52 -9.83 17.78 6.22
C GLY A 52 -8.95 16.64 5.71
N LEU A 53 -7.87 16.29 6.41
CA LEU A 53 -7.05 15.12 6.10
C LEU A 53 -7.34 13.96 7.05
N TYR A 54 -7.35 12.75 6.49
CA TYR A 54 -7.76 11.53 7.17
C TYR A 54 -6.81 10.38 6.87
N GLY A 55 -6.66 9.50 7.85
CA GLY A 55 -5.98 8.22 7.75
C GLY A 55 -4.68 8.14 8.54
N LEU A 56 -4.62 7.12 9.38
CA LEU A 56 -3.48 6.74 10.21
C LEU A 56 -2.67 5.59 9.60
N ASN A 57 -2.81 5.40 8.28
CA ASN A 57 -2.09 4.43 7.48
C ASN A 57 -1.33 5.12 6.34
N GLY A 58 -0.48 4.38 5.66
CA GLY A 58 0.24 4.86 4.49
C GLY A 58 1.20 3.85 3.89
N ASP A 59 1.77 4.26 2.77
CA ASP A 59 2.74 3.49 2.01
C ASP A 59 4.11 4.17 1.99
N LEU A 60 5.16 3.36 2.16
CA LEU A 60 6.55 3.79 2.01
C LEU A 60 7.00 3.55 0.57
N LEU A 61 7.32 4.62 -0.15
CA LEU A 61 7.81 4.56 -1.52
C LEU A 61 9.26 5.04 -1.57
N LEU A 62 10.12 4.27 -2.23
CA LEU A 62 11.51 4.62 -2.51
C LEU A 62 11.72 4.78 -4.01
N TRP A 63 12.58 5.71 -4.40
CA TRP A 63 12.94 5.91 -5.80
C TRP A 63 13.93 4.83 -6.27
N ASP A 64 13.54 4.03 -7.25
CA ASP A 64 14.40 3.02 -7.85
C ASP A 64 15.12 3.58 -9.08
N GLU A 65 16.43 3.84 -8.94
CA GLU A 65 17.27 4.38 -10.02
C GLU A 65 17.51 3.38 -11.17
N VAL A 66 17.33 2.08 -10.95
CA VAL A 66 17.52 1.06 -12.00
C VAL A 66 16.31 1.06 -12.93
N LEU A 67 15.12 1.17 -12.35
CA LEU A 67 13.86 1.11 -13.07
C LEU A 67 13.28 2.50 -13.42
N ASP A 68 13.83 3.59 -12.89
CA ASP A 68 13.29 4.96 -12.98
C ASP A 68 11.82 5.03 -12.53
N ILE A 69 11.47 4.35 -11.44
CA ILE A 69 10.09 4.32 -10.90
C ILE A 69 10.07 4.42 -9.37
N PRO A 70 8.94 4.85 -8.79
CA PRO A 70 8.69 4.62 -7.37
C PRO A 70 8.46 3.13 -7.10
N LEU A 71 9.21 2.59 -6.13
CA LEU A 71 9.03 1.24 -5.60
C LEU A 71 8.34 1.31 -4.24
N GLU A 72 7.15 0.75 -4.15
CA GLU A 72 6.42 0.60 -2.89
C GLU A 72 7.04 -0.52 -2.04
N MET A 73 7.62 -0.13 -0.91
CA MET A 73 8.36 -1.01 -0.01
C MET A 73 7.51 -1.60 1.10
N SER A 74 6.53 -0.82 1.56
CA SER A 74 5.71 -1.18 2.70
C SER A 74 4.36 -0.51 2.66
N SER A 75 3.35 -1.22 3.14
CA SER A 75 2.05 -0.67 3.55
C SER A 75 1.88 -0.92 5.04
N MET A 76 1.59 0.13 5.79
CA MET A 76 1.50 0.06 7.25
C MET A 76 0.51 1.09 7.81
N GLY A 77 0.06 0.87 9.03
CA GLY A 77 -0.84 1.81 9.68
C GLY A 77 -1.22 1.40 11.10
N ILE A 78 -1.75 2.38 11.82
CA ILE A 78 -2.52 2.13 13.04
C ILE A 78 -3.77 1.35 12.61
N ARG A 79 -4.04 0.26 13.33
CA ARG A 79 -5.17 -0.60 12.98
C ARG A 79 -6.49 0.02 13.39
N VAL A 80 -7.55 -0.33 12.67
CA VAL A 80 -8.91 0.11 12.99
C VAL A 80 -9.27 -0.25 14.43
N ASN A 81 -10.00 0.66 15.09
CA ASN A 81 -10.73 0.36 16.30
C ASN A 81 -12.20 0.03 15.95
N GLY A 82 -13.05 -0.23 16.95
CA GLY A 82 -14.46 -0.57 16.71
C GLY A 82 -15.22 0.54 15.95
N GLU A 83 -14.97 1.80 16.25
CA GLU A 83 -15.63 2.94 15.60
C GLU A 83 -15.16 3.12 14.15
N SER A 84 -13.85 3.12 13.91
CA SER A 84 -13.31 3.27 12.56
C SER A 84 -13.59 2.05 11.69
N LEU A 85 -13.65 0.85 12.25
CA LEU A 85 -14.12 -0.35 11.54
C LEU A 85 -15.55 -0.14 11.01
N LEU A 86 -16.51 0.21 11.88
CA LEU A 86 -17.90 0.39 11.47
C LEU A 86 -18.05 1.50 10.43
N ARG A 87 -17.35 2.62 10.62
CA ARG A 87 -17.31 3.73 9.66
C ARG A 87 -16.80 3.26 8.29
N GLN A 88 -15.67 2.54 8.25
CA GLN A 88 -15.07 2.09 7.00
C GLN A 88 -15.87 1.00 6.30
N LEU A 89 -16.49 0.08 7.05
CA LEU A 89 -17.40 -0.92 6.49
C LEU A 89 -18.61 -0.26 5.84
N ALA A 90 -19.20 0.76 6.47
CA ALA A 90 -20.30 1.51 5.88
C ALA A 90 -19.87 2.25 4.59
N LEU A 91 -18.69 2.87 4.59
CA LEU A 91 -18.13 3.56 3.41
C LEU A 91 -17.81 2.61 2.25
N LYS A 92 -17.60 1.32 2.51
CA LYS A 92 -17.31 0.28 1.49
C LYS A 92 -18.49 -0.65 1.22
N ASP A 93 -19.69 -0.33 1.74
CA ASP A 93 -20.90 -1.15 1.64
C ASP A 93 -20.66 -2.63 2.03
N ALA A 94 -19.93 -2.83 3.13
CA ALA A 94 -19.45 -4.13 3.61
C ALA A 94 -19.91 -4.43 5.05
N MET A 95 -21.06 -3.89 5.45
CA MET A 95 -21.56 -3.99 6.83
C MET A 95 -21.87 -5.43 7.25
N ASP A 96 -22.10 -6.34 6.30
CA ASP A 96 -22.26 -7.78 6.53
C ASP A 96 -21.04 -8.41 7.22
N ARG A 97 -19.82 -7.89 6.96
CA ARG A 97 -18.57 -8.40 7.53
C ARG A 97 -18.51 -8.27 9.05
N ARG A 98 -19.30 -7.38 9.66
CA ARG A 98 -19.36 -7.24 11.12
C ARG A 98 -19.69 -8.54 11.84
N GLU A 99 -20.34 -9.48 11.13
CA GLU A 99 -20.75 -10.78 11.69
C GLU A 99 -19.63 -11.83 11.66
N LEU A 100 -18.52 -11.56 10.97
CA LEU A 100 -17.37 -12.46 10.89
C LEU A 100 -16.62 -12.51 12.21
N TYR A 101 -15.90 -13.62 12.41
CA TYR A 101 -15.22 -13.93 13.67
C TYR A 101 -14.26 -12.82 14.14
N PHE A 102 -13.41 -12.32 13.24
CA PHE A 102 -12.44 -11.27 13.57
C PHE A 102 -13.15 -9.97 13.97
N HIS A 103 -14.12 -9.53 13.17
CA HIS A 103 -14.87 -8.29 13.37
C HIS A 103 -15.66 -8.32 14.68
N LYS A 104 -16.31 -9.43 15.01
CA LYS A 104 -17.00 -9.60 16.30
C LYS A 104 -16.07 -9.41 17.49
N LYS A 105 -14.87 -10.01 17.43
CA LYS A 105 -13.86 -9.86 18.50
C LYS A 105 -13.29 -8.45 18.59
N LEU A 106 -13.11 -7.77 17.46
CA LEU A 106 -12.66 -6.38 17.44
C LEU A 106 -13.74 -5.46 18.04
N LEU A 107 -15.00 -5.65 17.66
CA LEU A 107 -16.13 -4.85 18.12
C LEU A 107 -16.48 -5.11 19.60
N SER A 108 -16.22 -6.31 20.12
CA SER A 108 -16.38 -6.62 21.55
C SER A 108 -15.21 -6.14 22.41
N GLY A 109 -14.15 -5.59 21.82
CA GLY A 109 -12.96 -5.13 22.54
C GLY A 109 -12.04 -6.26 23.04
N GLU A 110 -12.21 -7.48 22.53
CA GLU A 110 -11.37 -8.63 22.88
C GLU A 110 -9.97 -8.59 22.22
N LEU A 111 -9.81 -7.79 21.17
CA LEU A 111 -8.54 -7.60 20.48
C LEU A 111 -7.86 -6.29 20.93
N PRO A 112 -6.53 -6.30 21.16
CA PRO A 112 -5.81 -5.09 21.52
C PRO A 112 -5.67 -4.14 20.33
N LEU A 113 -5.63 -2.85 20.62
CA LEU A 113 -5.19 -1.85 19.65
C LEU A 113 -3.73 -2.10 19.26
N CYS A 114 -3.43 -2.01 17.97
CA CYS A 114 -2.09 -2.24 17.47
C CYS A 114 -1.75 -1.36 16.27
N ILE A 115 -0.47 -1.29 15.96
CA ILE A 115 0.08 -0.79 14.70
C ILE A 115 0.73 -1.98 14.00
N GLY A 116 0.65 -2.03 12.68
CA GLY A 116 1.36 -3.05 11.93
C GLY A 116 1.54 -2.69 10.46
N GLY A 117 2.26 -3.54 9.75
CA GLY A 117 2.49 -3.39 8.32
C GLY A 117 3.17 -4.60 7.72
N GLY A 118 3.29 -4.60 6.41
CA GLY A 118 4.09 -5.57 5.66
C GLY A 118 5.25 -4.87 4.96
N ILE A 119 6.42 -5.50 4.93
CA ILE A 119 7.55 -5.04 4.12
C ILE A 119 7.81 -6.12 3.07
N GLY A 120 7.85 -5.73 1.79
CA GLY A 120 8.08 -6.67 0.70
C GLY A 120 9.52 -7.15 0.68
N GLN A 121 9.78 -8.37 1.18
CA GLN A 121 11.14 -8.94 1.25
C GLN A 121 11.85 -8.94 -0.11
N SER A 122 11.21 -9.48 -1.15
CA SER A 122 11.80 -9.55 -2.49
C SER A 122 12.01 -8.17 -3.11
N ARG A 123 11.09 -7.22 -2.87
CA ARG A 123 11.26 -5.81 -3.30
C ARG A 123 12.44 -5.14 -2.60
N LEU A 124 12.60 -5.39 -1.29
CA LEU A 124 13.74 -4.91 -0.51
C LEU A 124 15.06 -5.41 -1.06
N CYS A 125 15.17 -6.72 -1.31
CA CYS A 125 16.35 -7.33 -1.92
C CYS A 125 16.61 -6.79 -3.34
N MET A 126 15.57 -6.66 -4.18
CA MET A 126 15.67 -6.10 -5.53
C MET A 126 16.27 -4.68 -5.50
N TYR A 127 15.74 -3.82 -4.61
CA TYR A 127 16.17 -2.43 -4.44
C TYR A 127 17.63 -2.29 -3.99
N TYR A 128 18.06 -3.09 -3.01
CA TYR A 128 19.43 -3.04 -2.48
C TYR A 128 20.45 -3.67 -3.42
N LEU A 129 20.09 -4.76 -4.09
CA LEU A 129 20.97 -5.46 -5.02
C LEU A 129 20.93 -4.88 -6.43
N LYS A 130 20.15 -3.81 -6.66
CA LYS A 130 20.03 -3.10 -7.94
C LYS A 130 19.62 -4.04 -9.07
N LYS A 131 18.61 -4.86 -8.80
CA LYS A 131 18.04 -5.80 -9.76
C LYS A 131 17.01 -5.14 -10.65
N ALA A 132 17.03 -5.49 -11.93
CA ALA A 132 16.13 -4.97 -12.94
C ALA A 132 14.81 -5.76 -13.00
N HIS A 133 14.74 -6.92 -12.35
CA HIS A 133 13.52 -7.69 -12.25
C HIS A 133 13.41 -8.44 -10.92
N ILE A 134 12.20 -8.50 -10.33
CA ILE A 134 11.98 -9.18 -9.05
C ILE A 134 12.25 -10.69 -9.14
N GLY A 135 12.10 -11.27 -10.33
CA GLY A 135 12.45 -12.66 -10.62
C GLY A 135 13.94 -12.99 -10.50
N GLU A 136 14.83 -11.99 -10.44
CA GLU A 136 16.25 -12.23 -10.09
C GLU A 136 16.45 -12.60 -8.62
N ILE A 137 15.43 -12.37 -7.77
CA ILE A 137 15.47 -12.51 -6.31
C ILE A 137 14.45 -13.54 -5.80
N GLN A 138 13.40 -13.81 -6.57
CA GLN A 138 12.32 -14.71 -6.19
C GLN A 138 12.00 -15.69 -7.31
N ALA A 139 12.04 -17.00 -7.00
CA ALA A 139 11.55 -18.04 -7.88
C ALA A 139 10.02 -17.90 -8.04
N SER A 140 9.58 -17.73 -9.29
CA SER A 140 8.17 -17.50 -9.63
C SER A 140 7.88 -17.96 -11.05
N VAL A 141 6.61 -17.91 -11.44
CA VAL A 141 6.20 -18.12 -12.83
C VAL A 141 6.12 -16.78 -13.56
N TRP A 142 6.53 -16.79 -14.83
CA TRP A 142 6.51 -15.62 -15.73
C TRP A 142 5.86 -16.00 -17.05
N SER A 143 5.32 -15.03 -17.78
CA SER A 143 4.84 -15.30 -19.14
C SER A 143 6.02 -15.57 -20.06
N GLU A 144 5.81 -16.37 -21.12
CA GLU A 144 6.85 -16.64 -22.13
C GLU A 144 7.41 -15.33 -22.73
N GLU A 145 6.56 -14.32 -22.90
CA GLU A 145 6.96 -12.99 -23.34
C GLU A 145 7.93 -12.32 -22.36
N MET A 146 7.67 -12.38 -21.05
CA MET A 146 8.54 -11.80 -20.04
C MET A 146 9.88 -12.55 -19.96
N GLU A 147 9.85 -13.88 -20.02
CA GLU A 147 11.07 -14.69 -20.04
C GLU A 147 11.94 -14.38 -21.26
N ALA A 148 11.33 -14.20 -22.44
CA ALA A 148 12.04 -13.82 -23.66
C ALA A 148 12.70 -12.44 -23.51
N LYS A 149 11.97 -11.43 -23.01
CA LYS A 149 12.50 -10.07 -22.77
C LYS A 149 13.64 -10.08 -21.76
N CYS A 150 13.51 -10.79 -20.64
CA CYS A 150 14.56 -10.89 -19.65
C CYS A 150 15.80 -11.60 -20.21
N ARG A 151 15.62 -12.65 -21.02
CA ARG A 151 16.73 -13.35 -21.68
C ARG A 151 17.49 -12.46 -22.66
N GLU A 152 16.76 -11.69 -23.48
CA GLU A 152 17.34 -10.70 -24.40
C GLU A 152 18.13 -9.62 -23.66
N ALA A 153 17.61 -9.18 -22.51
CA ALA A 153 18.26 -8.20 -21.64
C ALA A 153 19.35 -8.77 -20.70
N HIS A 154 19.68 -10.06 -20.83
CA HIS A 154 20.62 -10.78 -19.94
C HIS A 154 20.26 -10.71 -18.44
N ILE A 155 18.96 -10.64 -18.14
CA ILE A 155 18.40 -10.66 -16.78
C ILE A 155 18.10 -12.12 -16.39
N PRO A 156 18.80 -12.70 -15.41
CA PRO A 156 18.57 -14.08 -14.99
C PRO A 156 17.30 -14.18 -14.14
N LEU A 157 16.31 -14.92 -14.61
CA LEU A 157 15.14 -15.28 -13.81
C LEU A 157 15.40 -16.58 -13.06
N MET A 158 14.96 -16.65 -11.79
CA MET A 158 14.97 -17.86 -10.97
C MET A 158 13.68 -18.67 -11.11
#